data_AF-A0A956MXK3-F1
#
_entry.id   AF-A0A956MXK3-F1
#
_cell.length_a   1.000
_cell.length_b   1.000
_cell.length_c   1.000
_cell.angle_alpha   90.00
_cell.angle_beta   90.00
_cell.angle_gamma   90.00
#
_symmetry.space_group_name_H-M   'P 1'
#
loop_
_entity.id
_entity.type
_entity.pdbx_description
1 polymer ?
#
loop_
_entity_poly.entity_id
_entity_poly.type
_entity_poly.pdbx_seq_one_letter_code
_entity_poly.pdbx_strand_id
1 'polypeptide(L)'
;LMMKILAPLIPFMYLDRIVDGSLNALDYQMSTLKFNLIDMTVRIFLILYLIPKKGIEGFIIVLFVGTLLNASLSIHKLLKVTNIQFKLLDWIIKPGFCITLAGYCIKYGLAYINLNLHISIQIVLTISLYFVLLILSKCITREDISWFIEDFKAEPICVEWNDLSIYKRL
;
A
#
# COMPACT_ATOMS: atom_id res chain seq x y z
N LEU A 1 14.85 12.31 -13.35
CA LEU A 1 14.81 10.91 -13.84
C LEU A 1 14.59 9.92 -12.70
N MET A 2 15.43 9.95 -11.66
CA MET A 2 15.38 9.00 -10.53
C MET A 2 14.01 8.91 -9.85
N MET A 3 13.34 10.04 -9.56
CA MET A 3 11.99 10.00 -8.98
C MET A 3 10.97 9.24 -9.82
N LYS A 4 11.05 9.31 -11.16
CA LYS A 4 10.13 8.56 -12.04
C LYS A 4 10.37 7.05 -11.96
N ILE A 5 11.62 6.65 -11.77
CA ILE A 5 12.01 5.24 -11.62
C ILE A 5 11.58 4.70 -10.25
N LEU A 6 11.60 5.54 -9.21
CA LEU A 6 11.23 5.19 -7.84
C LEU A 6 9.72 5.24 -7.58
N ALA A 7 8.97 6.05 -8.34
CA ALA A 7 7.52 6.18 -8.22
C ALA A 7 6.74 4.85 -8.16
N PRO A 8 7.01 3.84 -9.02
CA PRO A 8 6.30 2.56 -8.95
C PRO A 8 6.58 1.74 -7.69
N LEU A 9 7.60 2.06 -6.88
CA LEU A 9 7.87 1.37 -5.62
C LEU A 9 6.92 1.81 -4.50
N ILE A 10 6.35 3.00 -4.59
CA ILE A 10 5.55 3.61 -3.52
C ILE A 10 4.38 2.71 -3.09
N PRO A 11 3.57 2.12 -4.01
CA PRO A 11 2.49 1.22 -3.62
C PRO A 11 2.98 -0.04 -2.90
N PHE A 12 4.11 -0.61 -3.33
CA PHE A 12 4.68 -1.81 -2.69
C PHE A 12 5.17 -1.51 -1.27
N MET A 13 5.82 -0.36 -1.08
CA MET A 13 6.24 0.08 0.25
C MET A 13 5.04 0.33 1.17
N TYR A 14 3.97 0.92 0.65
CA TYR A 14 2.76 1.16 1.43
C TYR A 14 2.08 -0.14 1.85
N LEU A 15 1.95 -1.10 0.92
CA LEU A 15 1.38 -2.41 1.18
C LEU A 15 2.16 -3.14 2.26
N ASP A 16 3.49 -3.15 2.15
CA ASP A 16 4.39 -3.75 3.14
C ASP A 16 4.14 -3.21 4.56
N ARG A 17 4.03 -1.88 4.71
CA ARG A 17 3.74 -1.23 5.99
C ARG A 17 2.37 -1.59 6.55
N ILE A 18 1.34 -1.70 5.71
CA ILE A 18 0.00 -2.11 6.15
C ILE A 18 0.02 -3.55 6.65
N VAL A 19 0.66 -4.44 5.91
CA VAL A 19 0.77 -5.85 6.27
C VAL A 19 1.50 -6.01 7.61
N ASP A 20 2.62 -5.33 7.79
CA ASP A 20 3.36 -5.37 9.04
C ASP A 20 2.53 -4.80 10.20
N GLY A 21 1.77 -3.72 9.99
CA GLY A 21 0.83 -3.19 10.96
C GLY A 21 -0.26 -4.21 11.36
N SER A 22 -0.84 -4.90 10.38
CA SER A 22 -1.87 -5.92 10.60
C SER A 22 -1.32 -7.14 11.35
N LEU A 23 -0.13 -7.63 10.99
CA LEU A 23 0.50 -8.76 11.68
C LEU A 23 0.89 -8.42 13.12
N ASN A 24 1.35 -7.19 13.36
CA ASN A 24 1.66 -6.71 14.70
C ASN A 24 0.39 -6.59 15.55
N ALA A 25 -0.76 -6.24 14.96
CA ALA A 25 -2.05 -6.21 15.66
C ALA A 25 -2.59 -7.61 16.01
N LEU A 26 -2.14 -8.66 15.30
CA LEU A 26 -2.53 -10.06 15.53
C LEU A 26 -1.52 -10.81 16.43
N ASP A 27 -0.65 -10.11 17.16
CA ASP A 27 0.43 -10.66 18.00
C ASP A 27 1.46 -11.56 17.27
N TYR A 28 1.54 -11.49 15.93
CA TYR A 28 2.53 -12.23 15.12
C TYR A 28 3.90 -11.51 15.01
N GLN A 29 4.16 -10.51 15.86
CA GLN A 29 5.36 -9.65 15.79
C GLN A 29 6.67 -10.46 15.76
N MET A 30 6.77 -11.55 16.54
CA MET A 30 7.98 -12.38 16.59
C MET A 30 8.25 -13.16 15.29
N SER A 31 7.19 -13.52 14.56
CA SER A 31 7.32 -14.14 13.23
C SER A 31 7.80 -13.09 12.22
N THR A 32 7.21 -11.90 12.25
CA THR A 32 7.58 -10.76 11.40
C THR A 32 9.05 -10.37 11.58
N LEU A 33 9.55 -10.34 12.82
CA LEU A 33 10.96 -10.02 13.10
C LEU A 33 11.94 -11.01 12.44
N LYS A 34 11.65 -12.31 12.45
CA LYS A 34 12.52 -13.32 11.82
C LYS A 34 12.62 -13.12 10.31
N PHE A 35 11.50 -12.85 9.64
CA PHE A 35 11.49 -12.58 8.20
C PHE A 35 12.18 -11.26 7.86
N ASN A 36 11.98 -10.22 8.67
CA ASN A 36 12.63 -8.93 8.48
C ASN A 36 14.15 -9.02 8.66
N LEU A 37 14.64 -9.86 9.57
CA LEU A 37 16.07 -10.16 9.70
C LEU A 37 16.64 -10.82 8.44
N ILE A 38 15.91 -11.77 7.84
CA ILE A 38 16.30 -12.42 6.59
C ILE A 38 16.34 -11.38 5.45
N ASP A 39 15.32 -10.52 5.34
CA ASP A 39 15.28 -9.45 4.34
C ASP A 39 16.47 -8.49 4.48
N MET A 40 16.74 -8.02 5.70
CA MET A 40 17.89 -7.16 5.97
C MET A 40 19.22 -7.83 5.59
N THR A 41 19.37 -9.11 5.89
CA THR A 41 20.57 -9.88 5.54
C THR A 41 20.77 -9.96 4.02
N VAL A 42 19.70 -10.31 3.29
CA VAL A 42 19.71 -10.34 1.81
C VAL A 42 20.02 -8.96 1.24
N ARG A 43 19.45 -7.90 1.82
CA ARG A 43 19.67 -6.52 1.40
C ARG A 43 21.11 -6.07 1.63
N ILE A 44 21.72 -6.39 2.78
CA ILE A 44 23.13 -6.09 3.05
C ILE A 44 24.04 -6.82 2.05
N PHE A 45 23.75 -8.10 1.76
CA PHE A 45 24.52 -8.85 0.75
C PHE A 45 24.44 -8.20 -0.64
N LEU A 46 23.24 -7.79 -1.05
CA LEU A 46 23.00 -7.04 -2.29
C LEU A 46 23.78 -5.72 -2.31
N ILE A 47 23.74 -4.94 -1.22
CA ILE A 47 24.49 -3.68 -1.08
C ILE A 47 25.99 -3.91 -1.29
N LEU A 48 26.56 -4.87 -0.56
CA LEU A 48 28.00 -5.16 -0.59
C LEU A 48 28.48 -5.67 -1.95
N TYR A 49 27.62 -6.34 -2.73
CA TYR A 49 28.00 -6.91 -4.02
C TYR A 49 27.71 -5.96 -5.21
N LEU A 50 26.54 -5.32 -5.25
CA LEU A 50 26.10 -4.52 -6.39
C LEU A 50 26.62 -3.08 -6.36
N ILE A 51 26.64 -2.44 -5.19
CA ILE A 51 27.03 -1.03 -5.09
C ILE A 51 28.49 -0.80 -5.49
N PRO A 52 29.50 -1.58 -5.04
CA PRO A 52 30.88 -1.31 -5.44
C PRO A 52 31.13 -1.56 -6.94
N LYS A 53 30.33 -2.43 -7.59
CA LYS A 53 30.47 -2.74 -9.02
C LYS A 53 29.78 -1.73 -9.94
N LYS A 54 28.63 -1.19 -9.52
CA LYS A 54 27.74 -0.37 -10.37
C LYS A 54 27.43 1.03 -9.81
N GLY A 55 27.96 1.38 -8.64
CA GLY A 55 27.72 2.67 -7.99
C GLY A 55 26.24 2.97 -7.79
N ILE A 56 25.79 4.10 -8.35
CA ILE A 56 24.40 4.61 -8.23
C ILE A 56 23.40 3.70 -8.93
N GLU A 57 23.74 3.12 -10.08
CA GLU A 57 22.85 2.16 -10.76
C GLU A 57 22.69 0.89 -9.93
N GLY A 58 23.79 0.45 -9.28
CA GLY A 58 23.77 -0.64 -8.31
C GLY A 58 22.79 -0.35 -7.17
N PHE A 59 22.84 0.85 -6.60
CA PHE A 59 21.91 1.28 -5.56
C PHE A 59 20.44 1.24 -6.00
N ILE A 60 20.11 1.71 -7.21
CA ILE A 60 18.74 1.66 -7.74
C ILE A 60 18.27 0.21 -7.87
N ILE A 61 19.12 -0.68 -8.40
CA ILE A 61 18.78 -2.11 -8.53
C ILE A 61 18.56 -2.74 -7.15
N VAL A 62 19.43 -2.46 -6.18
CA VAL A 62 19.28 -2.96 -4.81
C VAL A 62 17.97 -2.48 -4.19
N LEU A 63 17.62 -1.21 -4.36
CA LEU A 63 16.33 -0.67 -3.89
C LEU A 63 15.15 -1.39 -4.55
N PHE A 64 15.18 -1.56 -5.87
CA PHE A 64 14.11 -2.22 -6.61
C PHE A 64 13.93 -3.68 -6.19
N VAL A 65 15.03 -4.44 -6.17
CA VAL A 65 15.02 -5.85 -5.78
C VAL A 65 14.63 -6.00 -4.32
N GLY A 66 15.20 -5.19 -3.43
CA GLY A 66 14.89 -5.25 -2.00
C GLY A 66 13.43 -4.92 -1.69
N THR A 67 12.87 -3.90 -2.32
CA THR A 67 11.45 -3.56 -2.12
C THR A 67 10.49 -4.57 -2.74
N LEU A 68 10.80 -5.13 -3.91
CA LEU A 68 9.99 -6.19 -4.52
C LEU A 68 10.03 -7.50 -3.72
N LEU A 69 11.22 -7.91 -3.26
CA LEU A 69 11.37 -9.07 -2.40
C LEU A 69 10.60 -8.87 -1.10
N ASN A 70 10.80 -7.75 -0.41
CA ASN A 70 10.12 -7.47 0.84
C ASN A 70 8.60 -7.44 0.68
N ALA A 71 8.08 -6.77 -0.35
CA ALA A 71 6.65 -6.75 -0.64
C ALA A 71 6.10 -8.16 -0.95
N SER A 72 6.84 -8.98 -1.69
CA SER A 72 6.45 -10.38 -1.97
C SER A 72 6.39 -11.22 -0.69
N LEU A 73 7.40 -11.10 0.18
CA LEU A 73 7.41 -11.77 1.48
C LEU A 73 6.23 -11.30 2.34
N SER A 74 5.95 -10.00 2.37
CA SER A 74 4.83 -9.43 3.12
C SER A 74 3.48 -9.91 2.61
N ILE A 75 3.24 -9.92 1.29
CA ILE A 75 2.02 -10.50 0.71
C ILE A 75 1.89 -11.98 1.08
N HIS A 76 2.99 -12.75 1.02
CA HIS A 76 2.98 -14.16 1.40
C HIS A 76 2.64 -14.37 2.88
N LYS A 77 3.23 -13.57 3.79
CA LYS A 77 2.90 -13.58 5.23
C LYS A 77 1.40 -13.32 5.43
N LEU A 78 0.87 -12.27 4.79
CA LEU A 78 -0.54 -11.88 4.91
C LEU A 78 -1.46 -13.02 4.46
N LEU A 79 -1.22 -13.57 3.27
CA LEU A 79 -2.00 -14.66 2.69
C LEU A 79 -2.04 -15.89 3.60
N LYS A 80 -0.89 -16.24 4.19
CA LYS A 80 -0.76 -17.40 5.08
C LYS A 80 -1.54 -17.22 6.39
N VAL A 81 -1.58 -16.01 6.94
CA VAL A 81 -2.21 -15.74 8.24
C VAL A 81 -3.71 -15.45 8.11
N THR A 82 -4.12 -14.73 7.07
CA THR A 82 -5.50 -14.24 6.94
C THR A 82 -6.40 -15.15 6.09
N ASN A 83 -5.83 -16.10 5.33
CA ASN A 83 -6.58 -17.04 4.47
C ASN A 83 -7.59 -16.35 3.52
N ILE A 84 -7.29 -15.11 3.11
CA ILE A 84 -8.16 -14.26 2.29
C ILE A 84 -8.20 -14.77 0.85
N GLN A 85 -9.40 -14.87 0.28
CA GLN A 85 -9.57 -15.10 -1.15
C GLN A 85 -9.25 -13.81 -1.92
N PHE A 86 -8.08 -13.78 -2.56
CA PHE A 86 -7.61 -12.61 -3.33
C PHE A 86 -8.49 -12.36 -4.56
N LYS A 87 -9.38 -11.37 -4.48
CA LYS A 87 -10.10 -10.83 -5.65
C LYS A 87 -9.23 -9.78 -6.35
N LEU A 88 -8.17 -10.24 -7.02
CA LEU A 88 -7.20 -9.41 -7.77
C LEU A 88 -7.86 -8.43 -8.75
N LEU A 89 -8.93 -8.89 -9.42
CA LEU A 89 -9.65 -8.12 -10.43
C LEU A 89 -10.35 -6.90 -9.85
N ASP A 90 -11.02 -7.07 -8.71
CA ASP A 90 -11.80 -6.00 -8.09
C ASP A 90 -10.92 -5.04 -7.30
N TRP A 91 -9.88 -5.55 -6.65
CA TRP A 91 -9.07 -4.76 -5.71
C TRP A 91 -7.90 -4.03 -6.34
N ILE A 92 -7.35 -4.54 -7.45
CA ILE A 92 -6.13 -3.98 -8.06
C ILE A 92 -6.40 -3.50 -9.48
N ILE A 93 -7.05 -4.34 -10.30
CA ILE A 93 -7.22 -4.03 -11.73
C ILE A 93 -8.21 -2.88 -11.92
N LYS A 94 -9.38 -2.92 -11.27
CA LYS A 94 -10.37 -1.82 -11.35
C LYS A 94 -9.80 -0.45 -10.93
N PRO A 95 -9.23 -0.27 -9.73
CA PRO A 95 -8.68 1.02 -9.34
C PRO A 95 -7.47 1.43 -10.19
N GLY A 96 -6.64 0.47 -10.62
CA GLY A 96 -5.54 0.71 -11.56
C GLY A 96 -6.01 1.25 -12.90
N PHE A 97 -7.13 0.74 -13.42
CA PHE A 97 -7.74 1.22 -14.64
C PHE A 97 -8.36 2.62 -14.45
N CYS A 98 -9.04 2.86 -13.33
CA CYS A 98 -9.60 4.17 -13.02
C CYS A 98 -8.53 5.27 -12.92
N ILE A 99 -7.38 5.00 -12.28
CA ILE A 99 -6.34 6.02 -12.12
C ILE A 99 -5.59 6.30 -13.43
N THR A 100 -5.37 5.29 -14.25
CA THR A 100 -4.73 5.45 -15.57
C THR A 100 -5.64 6.24 -16.51
N LEU A 101 -6.94 5.93 -16.55
CA LEU A 101 -7.93 6.72 -17.29
C LEU A 101 -8.00 8.17 -16.78
N ALA A 102 -8.08 8.38 -15.47
CA ALA A 102 -8.17 9.71 -14.89
C ALA A 102 -6.96 10.59 -15.25
N GLY A 103 -5.76 10.06 -15.09
CA GLY A 103 -4.52 10.76 -15.43
C GLY A 103 -4.41 11.06 -16.93
N TYR A 104 -4.84 10.13 -17.80
CA TYR A 104 -4.81 10.33 -19.24
C TYR A 104 -5.83 11.39 -19.68
N CYS A 105 -7.07 11.35 -19.16
CA CYS A 105 -8.10 12.33 -19.45
C CYS A 105 -7.68 13.76 -19.10
N ILE A 106 -7.11 13.98 -17.90
CA ILE A 106 -6.66 15.32 -17.48
C ILE A 106 -5.47 15.79 -18.32
N LYS A 107 -4.49 14.92 -18.58
CA LYS A 107 -3.29 15.28 -19.34
C LYS A 107 -3.61 15.64 -20.80
N TYR A 108 -4.41 14.82 -21.49
CA TYR A 108 -4.77 15.07 -22.89
C TYR A 108 -5.84 16.15 -23.03
N GLY A 109 -6.78 16.24 -22.09
CA GLY A 109 -7.79 17.31 -22.07
C GLY A 109 -7.16 18.70 -21.89
N LEU A 110 -6.21 18.85 -20.97
CA LEU A 110 -5.49 20.12 -20.78
C LEU A 110 -4.60 20.47 -21.97
N ALA A 111 -4.00 19.47 -22.63
CA ALA A 111 -3.23 19.66 -23.86
C ALA A 111 -4.10 20.14 -25.03
N TYR A 112 -5.35 19.67 -25.13
CA TYR A 112 -6.30 20.10 -26.17
C TYR A 112 -6.74 21.56 -25.98
N ILE A 113 -6.97 21.98 -24.73
CA ILE A 113 -7.43 23.34 -24.40
C ILE A 113 -6.24 24.32 -24.27
N ASN A 114 -5.00 23.82 -24.34
CA ASN A 114 -3.76 24.59 -24.23
C ASN A 114 -3.68 25.46 -22.95
N LEU A 115 -4.31 24.98 -21.87
CA LEU A 115 -4.38 25.67 -20.57
C LEU A 115 -3.20 25.29 -19.69
N ASN A 116 -2.29 26.24 -19.46
CA ASN A 116 -1.20 26.08 -18.49
C ASN A 116 -1.72 26.36 -17.07
N LEU A 117 -2.37 25.36 -16.47
CA LEU A 117 -2.71 25.37 -15.05
C LEU A 117 -1.49 25.04 -14.17
N HIS A 118 -1.45 25.62 -12.97
CA HIS A 118 -0.47 25.21 -11.96
C HIS A 118 -0.57 23.70 -11.67
N ILE A 119 0.57 23.06 -11.45
CA ILE A 119 0.69 21.61 -11.19
C ILE A 119 -0.21 21.17 -10.03
N SER A 120 -0.34 21.99 -8.98
CA SER A 120 -1.22 21.71 -7.84
C SER A 120 -2.69 21.53 -8.24
N ILE A 121 -3.17 22.35 -9.18
CA ILE A 121 -4.55 22.29 -9.67
C ILE A 121 -4.76 21.02 -10.50
N GLN A 122 -3.76 20.61 -11.28
CA GLN A 122 -3.82 19.37 -12.06
C GLN A 122 -3.92 18.13 -11.16
N ILE A 123 -3.18 18.12 -10.03
CA ILE A 123 -3.25 17.03 -9.05
C ILE A 123 -4.64 16.94 -8.43
N VAL A 124 -5.20 18.07 -7.98
CA VAL A 124 -6.54 18.13 -7.37
C VAL A 124 -7.61 17.65 -8.36
N LEU A 125 -7.54 18.10 -9.61
CA LEU A 125 -8.46 17.65 -10.67
C LEU A 125 -8.34 16.15 -10.93
N THR A 126 -7.12 15.62 -10.96
CA THR A 126 -6.89 14.18 -11.18
C THR A 126 -7.45 13.35 -10.02
N ILE A 127 -7.25 13.78 -8.77
CA ILE A 127 -7.82 13.12 -7.59
C ILE A 127 -9.36 13.16 -7.63
N SER A 128 -9.93 14.33 -7.90
CA SER A 128 -11.39 14.49 -7.99
C SER A 128 -12.00 13.57 -9.06
N LEU A 129 -11.41 13.57 -10.27
CA LEU A 129 -11.88 12.73 -11.37
C LEU A 129 -11.69 11.24 -11.11
N TYR A 130 -10.61 10.86 -10.42
CA TYR A 130 -10.39 9.49 -9.96
C TYR A 130 -11.48 9.02 -8.99
N PHE A 131 -11.84 9.83 -7.99
CA PHE A 131 -12.94 9.52 -7.06
C PHE A 131 -14.28 9.33 -7.79
N VAL A 132 -14.60 10.21 -8.75
CA VAL A 132 -15.82 10.09 -9.56
C VAL A 132 -15.82 8.80 -10.36
N LEU A 133 -14.70 8.44 -11.00
CA LEU A 133 -14.58 7.20 -11.77
C LEU A 133 -14.69 5.94 -10.90
N LEU A 134 -14.18 5.96 -9.67
CA LEU A 134 -14.32 4.83 -8.74
C LEU A 134 -15.78 4.57 -8.37
N ILE A 135 -16.56 5.62 -8.12
CA ILE A 135 -18.00 5.53 -7.83
C ILE A 135 -18.74 5.01 -9.07
N LEU A 136 -18.39 5.54 -10.26
CA LEU A 136 -19.05 5.17 -11.52
C LEU A 136 -18.75 3.71 -11.93
N SER A 137 -17.52 3.24 -11.69
CA SER A 137 -17.08 1.88 -11.97
C SER A 137 -17.68 0.83 -11.01
N LYS A 138 -18.56 1.23 -10.08
CA LYS A 138 -19.07 0.38 -8.97
C LYS A 138 -17.95 -0.35 -8.22
N CYS A 139 -16.77 0.28 -8.13
CA CYS A 139 -15.66 -0.26 -7.35
C CYS A 139 -15.83 0.08 -5.86
N ILE A 140 -16.54 1.18 -5.57
CA ILE A 140 -17.04 1.57 -4.25
C ILE A 140 -18.56 1.62 -4.34
N THR A 141 -19.24 0.71 -3.66
CA THR A 141 -20.70 0.66 -3.55
C THR A 141 -21.15 1.58 -2.42
N ARG A 142 -22.38 2.09 -2.48
CA ARG A 142 -22.95 2.86 -1.35
C ARG A 142 -23.05 2.02 -0.08
N GLU A 143 -23.15 0.70 -0.22
CA GLU A 143 -23.10 -0.28 0.87
C GLU A 143 -21.75 -0.27 1.57
N ASP A 144 -20.63 -0.18 0.83
CA ASP A 144 -19.28 -0.12 1.41
C ASP A 144 -19.08 1.17 2.24
N ILE A 145 -19.65 2.28 1.78
CA ILE A 145 -19.60 3.57 2.50
C ILE A 145 -20.46 3.52 3.77
N SER A 146 -21.65 2.91 3.70
CA SER A 146 -22.52 2.75 4.88
C SER A 146 -21.86 1.86 5.93
N TRP A 147 -21.32 0.71 5.50
CA TRP A 147 -20.56 -0.20 6.36
C TRP A 147 -19.40 0.51 7.06
N PHE A 148 -18.62 1.30 6.34
CA PHE A 148 -17.50 2.05 6.92
C PHE A 148 -17.95 3.07 7.97
N ILE A 149 -19.05 3.79 7.71
CA ILE A 149 -19.60 4.76 8.66
C ILE A 149 -20.18 4.07 9.90
N GLU A 150 -20.78 2.89 9.73
CA GLU A 150 -21.32 2.06 10.81
C GLU A 150 -20.21 1.50 11.69
N ASP A 151 -19.12 1.00 11.11
CA ASP A 151 -17.96 0.47 11.84
C ASP A 151 -17.28 1.55 12.70
N PHE A 152 -17.16 2.79 12.19
CA PHE A 152 -16.65 3.92 12.98
C PHE A 152 -17.63 4.42 14.05
N LYS A 153 -18.93 4.11 13.92
CA LYS A 153 -19.95 4.42 14.93
C LYS A 153 -20.10 3.33 15.98
N ALA A 154 -19.65 2.11 15.72
CA ALA A 154 -19.57 1.07 16.73
C ALA A 154 -18.57 1.54 17.79
N GLU A 155 -19.08 1.97 18.95
CA GLU A 155 -18.26 2.40 20.08
C GLU A 155 -17.22 1.34 20.45
N PRO A 156 -16.04 1.74 20.97
CA PRO A 156 -15.08 0.78 21.48
C PRO A 156 -15.78 -0.07 22.54
N ILE A 157 -15.65 -1.39 22.43
CA ILE A 157 -16.12 -2.35 23.43
C ILE A 157 -15.61 -1.84 24.79
N CYS A 158 -16.52 -1.32 25.62
CA CYS A 158 -16.20 -0.93 26.99
C CYS A 158 -15.88 -2.21 27.73
N VAL A 159 -14.59 -2.60 27.73
CA VAL A 159 -14.11 -3.72 28.55
C VAL A 159 -14.40 -3.36 29.99
N GLU A 160 -15.30 -4.11 30.61
CA GLU A 160 -15.66 -3.94 32.01
C GLU A 160 -14.38 -4.20 32.83
N TRP A 161 -13.93 -3.17 33.58
CA TRP A 161 -12.65 -3.15 34.29
C TRP A 161 -12.46 -4.29 35.30
N ASN A 162 -13.52 -5.06 35.58
CA ASN A 162 -13.50 -6.22 36.46
C ASN A 162 -12.72 -7.40 35.85
N ASP A 163 -12.72 -7.58 34.52
CA ASP A 163 -12.03 -8.70 33.85
C ASP A 163 -10.51 -8.54 33.80
N LEU A 164 -10.02 -7.30 33.75
CA LEU A 164 -8.58 -6.98 33.77
C LEU A 164 -7.95 -7.21 35.17
N SER A 165 -8.76 -7.17 36.23
CA SER A 165 -8.29 -7.40 37.60
C SER A 165 -7.94 -8.87 37.87
N ILE A 166 -8.51 -9.80 37.09
CA ILE A 166 -8.27 -11.25 37.22
C ILE A 166 -6.90 -11.63 36.64
N TYR A 167 -6.46 -10.96 35.57
CA TYR A 167 -5.17 -11.28 34.93
C TYR A 167 -3.95 -10.76 35.68
N LYS A 168 -4.10 -9.75 36.55
CA LYS A 168 -3.00 -9.20 37.33
C LYS A 168 -2.73 -9.95 38.64
N ARG A 169 -3.51 -11.01 38.92
CA ARG A 169 -3.49 -11.75 40.20
C ARG A 169 -3.06 -13.22 40.07
N LEU A 170 -2.59 -13.64 38.90
CA LEU A 170 -1.91 -14.93 38.64
C LEU A 170 -0.46 -14.64 38.24
#